data_AF-G0VAJ9-F1
#
_entry.id   AF-G0VAJ9-F1
#
_cell.length_a   1.000
_cell.length_b   1.000
_cell.length_c   1.000
_cell.angle_alpha   90.00
_cell.angle_beta   90.00
_cell.angle_gamma   90.00
#
_symmetry.space_group_name_H-M   'P 1'
#
loop_
_entity.id
_entity.type
_entity.pdbx_description
1 polymer ?
#
loop_
_entity_poly.entity_id
_entity_poly.type
_entity_poly.pdbx_seq_one_letter_code
_entity_poly.pdbx_strand_id
1 'polypeptide(L)'
;MSNEPTRNVDDDIRRISEAMDVLAKLIIQKQKDGTQLKVEYEHKLKELNSLINLILSISNNRKPGSDGVRVDEEALDRILRTGVEIIEGKGKQRYALIPVMNDCTKDKITDKDPDIPVTSKNTKKKKKNKIACSYCHEIGHTRAKCEKRLLNPMN
;
A
#
# COMPACT_ATOMS: atom_id res chain seq x y z
N MET A 1 -76.32 -42.90 21.03
CA MET A 1 -74.87 -42.98 21.26
C MET A 1 -74.24 -41.96 20.32
N SER A 2 -73.81 -40.84 20.88
CA SER A 2 -73.43 -39.64 20.13
C SER A 2 -71.99 -39.80 19.60
N ASN A 3 -71.84 -39.87 18.28
CA ASN A 3 -70.57 -39.81 17.59
C ASN A 3 -70.24 -38.34 17.28
N GLU A 4 -69.13 -37.82 17.80
CA GLU A 4 -68.16 -36.89 17.17
C GLU A 4 -67.20 -36.36 18.26
N PRO A 5 -65.87 -36.43 18.04
CA PRO A 5 -65.13 -35.19 17.80
C PRO A 5 -63.87 -35.37 16.92
N THR A 6 -63.96 -35.94 15.72
CA THR A 6 -62.78 -36.15 14.86
C THR A 6 -62.45 -34.96 13.96
N ARG A 7 -63.40 -34.06 13.69
CA ARG A 7 -63.22 -32.94 12.72
C ARG A 7 -62.20 -31.87 13.13
N ASN A 8 -61.88 -31.69 14.42
CA ASN A 8 -60.90 -30.68 14.85
C ASN A 8 -59.46 -31.19 14.85
N VAL A 9 -59.25 -32.49 15.10
CA VAL A 9 -57.91 -33.06 15.27
C VAL A 9 -57.14 -33.06 13.95
N ASP A 10 -57.81 -33.39 12.84
CA ASP A 10 -57.18 -33.39 11.51
C ASP A 10 -56.82 -31.98 11.02
N ASP A 11 -57.68 -30.99 11.30
CA ASP A 11 -57.41 -29.58 10.98
C ASP A 11 -56.26 -29.02 11.82
N ASP A 12 -56.18 -29.40 13.10
CA ASP A 12 -55.07 -29.02 13.98
C ASP A 12 -53.76 -29.67 13.55
N ILE A 13 -53.77 -30.95 13.15
CA ILE A 13 -52.59 -31.63 12.58
C ILE A 13 -52.11 -30.90 11.31
N ARG A 14 -53.02 -30.51 10.41
CA ARG A 14 -52.68 -29.77 9.20
C ARG A 14 -52.07 -28.40 9.50
N ARG A 15 -52.66 -27.64 10.43
CA ARG A 15 -52.13 -26.34 10.87
C ARG A 15 -50.75 -26.48 11.50
N ILE A 16 -50.51 -27.54 12.27
CA ILE A 16 -49.20 -27.83 12.86
C ILE A 16 -48.18 -28.16 11.77
N SER A 17 -48.52 -29.00 10.78
CA SER A 17 -47.63 -29.31 9.66
C SER A 17 -47.29 -28.05 8.85
N GLU A 18 -48.26 -27.19 8.57
CA GLU A 18 -48.05 -25.91 7.88
C GLU A 18 -47.13 -24.98 8.70
N ALA A 19 -47.34 -24.89 10.01
CA ALA A 19 -46.48 -24.11 10.89
C ALA A 19 -45.04 -24.66 10.93
N MET A 20 -44.88 -25.98 10.94
CA MET A 20 -43.57 -26.63 10.89
C MET A 20 -42.86 -26.37 9.56
N ASP A 21 -43.57 -26.42 8.42
CA ASP A 21 -43.00 -26.11 7.11
C ASP A 21 -42.55 -24.65 7.01
N VAL A 22 -43.31 -23.72 7.58
CA VAL A 22 -42.94 -22.30 7.65
C VAL A 22 -41.68 -22.11 8.51
N LEU A 23 -41.59 -22.79 9.66
CA LEU A 23 -40.39 -22.75 10.50
C LEU A 23 -39.18 -23.37 9.80
N ALA A 24 -39.34 -24.51 9.12
CA ALA A 24 -38.27 -25.15 8.37
C ALA A 24 -37.73 -24.22 7.26
N LYS A 25 -38.63 -23.55 6.51
CA LYS A 25 -38.25 -22.53 5.51
C LYS A 25 -37.49 -21.37 6.15
N LEU A 26 -37.95 -20.86 7.28
CA LEU A 26 -37.30 -19.78 8.02
C LEU A 26 -35.90 -20.17 8.53
N ILE A 27 -35.73 -21.39 9.01
CA ILE A 27 -34.42 -21.89 9.48
C ILE A 27 -33.45 -22.00 8.31
N ILE A 28 -33.87 -22.59 7.19
CA ILE A 28 -33.04 -22.70 5.97
C ILE A 28 -32.67 -21.31 5.46
N GLN A 29 -33.62 -20.37 5.46
CA GLN A 29 -33.36 -18.99 5.02
C GLN A 29 -32.33 -18.31 5.94
N LYS A 30 -32.52 -18.37 7.27
CA LYS A 30 -31.57 -17.77 8.22
C LYS A 30 -30.19 -18.40 8.16
N GLN A 31 -30.10 -19.71 7.91
CA GLN A 31 -28.81 -20.37 7.70
C GLN A 31 -28.13 -19.86 6.42
N LYS A 32 -28.86 -19.72 5.31
CA LYS A 32 -28.34 -19.16 4.06
C LYS A 32 -27.86 -17.72 4.25
N ASP A 33 -28.69 -16.87 4.82
CA ASP A 33 -28.35 -15.46 5.08
C ASP A 33 -27.12 -15.35 5.98
N GLY A 34 -27.03 -16.18 7.03
CA GLY A 34 -25.88 -16.26 7.92
C GLY A 34 -24.60 -16.71 7.22
N THR A 35 -24.67 -17.67 6.30
CA THR A 35 -23.50 -18.10 5.50
C THR A 35 -23.10 -17.04 4.49
N GLN A 36 -24.05 -16.40 3.82
CA GLN A 36 -23.80 -15.38 2.82
C GLN A 36 -23.13 -14.15 3.45
N LEU A 37 -23.63 -13.69 4.60
CA LEU A 37 -23.04 -12.58 5.32
C LEU A 37 -21.59 -12.85 5.75
N LYS A 38 -21.30 -14.09 6.18
CA LYS A 38 -19.92 -14.50 6.51
C LYS A 38 -19.01 -14.46 5.29
N VAL A 39 -19.47 -14.99 4.16
CA VAL A 39 -18.69 -14.98 2.90
C VAL A 39 -18.42 -13.56 2.43
N GLU A 40 -19.41 -12.66 2.49
CA GLU A 40 -19.23 -11.25 2.14
C GLU A 40 -18.24 -10.54 3.08
N TYR A 41 -18.30 -10.84 4.37
CA TYR A 41 -17.36 -10.31 5.35
C TYR A 41 -15.92 -10.80 5.10
N GLU A 42 -15.74 -12.10 4.88
CA GLU A 42 -14.44 -12.68 4.53
C GLU A 42 -13.88 -12.10 3.22
N HIS A 43 -14.74 -11.88 2.23
CA HIS A 43 -14.36 -11.22 0.98
C HIS A 43 -13.82 -9.81 1.21
N LYS A 44 -14.53 -8.99 2.00
CA LYS A 44 -14.09 -7.63 2.36
C LYS A 44 -12.77 -7.66 3.12
N LEU A 45 -12.60 -8.60 4.06
CA LEU A 45 -11.33 -8.77 4.77
C LEU A 45 -10.18 -9.13 3.82
N LYS A 46 -10.43 -9.98 2.82
CA LYS A 46 -9.43 -10.37 1.83
C LYS A 46 -9.03 -9.19 0.94
N GLU A 47 -9.98 -8.36 0.53
CA GLU A 47 -9.70 -7.14 -0.23
C GLU A 47 -8.83 -6.15 0.57
N LEU A 48 -9.20 -5.90 1.83
CA LEU A 48 -8.41 -5.03 2.72
C LEU A 48 -6.99 -5.58 2.91
N ASN A 49 -6.86 -6.88 3.14
CA ASN A 49 -5.56 -7.52 3.28
C ASN A 49 -4.73 -7.39 1.98
N SER A 50 -5.35 -7.53 0.80
CA SER A 50 -4.68 -7.32 -0.48
C SER A 50 -4.18 -5.88 -0.66
N LEU A 51 -4.96 -4.87 -0.28
CA LEU A 51 -4.56 -3.47 -0.34
C LEU A 51 -3.42 -3.17 0.63
N ILE A 52 -3.50 -3.67 1.87
CA ILE A 52 -2.42 -3.54 2.85
C ILE A 52 -1.14 -4.19 2.34
N ASN A 53 -1.22 -5.41 1.79
CA ASN A 53 -0.06 -6.08 1.23
C ASN A 53 0.53 -5.34 0.03
N LEU A 54 -0.28 -4.67 -0.79
CA LEU A 54 0.21 -3.80 -1.86
C LEU A 54 1.03 -2.63 -1.30
N ILE A 55 0.51 -1.96 -0.28
CA ILE A 55 1.19 -0.84 0.40
C ILE A 55 2.49 -1.31 1.05
N LEU A 56 2.46 -2.45 1.75
CA LEU A 56 3.64 -3.06 2.36
C LEU A 56 4.66 -3.54 1.31
N SER A 57 4.20 -3.99 0.14
CA SER A 57 5.11 -4.36 -0.96
C SER A 57 5.84 -3.14 -1.52
N ILE A 58 5.16 -1.99 -1.56
CA ILE A 58 5.80 -0.72 -1.93
C ILE A 58 6.83 -0.31 -0.86
N SER A 59 6.51 -0.45 0.43
CA SER A 59 7.44 -0.09 1.51
C SER A 59 8.65 -1.03 1.66
N ASN A 60 8.50 -2.31 1.28
CA ASN A 60 9.47 -3.36 1.56
C ASN A 60 10.33 -3.78 0.35
N ASN A 61 10.15 -3.17 -0.83
CA ASN A 61 10.96 -3.43 -2.04
C ASN A 61 12.38 -2.84 -1.95
N ARG A 62 13.07 -3.12 -0.84
CA ARG A 62 14.44 -2.70 -0.57
C ARG A 62 15.41 -3.66 -1.26
N LYS A 63 15.95 -3.28 -2.41
CA LYS A 63 17.30 -3.72 -2.80
C LYS A 63 18.29 -2.65 -2.37
N PRO A 64 19.38 -3.00 -1.66
CA PRO A 64 20.43 -2.03 -1.33
C PRO A 64 21.08 -1.59 -2.65
N GLY A 65 20.74 -0.39 -3.13
CA GLY A 65 21.30 0.21 -4.35
C GLY A 65 20.32 0.56 -5.46
N SER A 66 19.01 0.30 -5.31
CA SER A 66 17.98 0.87 -6.20
C SER A 66 17.30 2.05 -5.51
N ASP A 67 17.13 3.16 -6.23
CA ASP A 67 16.36 4.35 -5.82
C ASP A 67 14.95 3.92 -5.36
N GLY A 68 14.81 3.73 -4.05
CA GLY A 68 13.65 3.14 -3.42
C GLY A 68 12.63 4.23 -3.13
N VAL A 69 11.42 4.03 -3.64
CA VAL A 69 10.26 4.85 -3.28
C VAL A 69 9.67 4.24 -2.01
N ARG A 70 9.71 4.98 -0.90
CA ARG A 70 9.16 4.57 0.41
C ARG A 70 7.85 5.29 0.66
N VAL A 71 6.88 4.66 1.30
CA VAL A 71 5.68 5.36 1.74
C VAL A 71 6.03 6.31 2.89
N ASP A 72 5.54 7.55 2.83
CA ASP A 72 5.66 8.50 3.94
C ASP A 72 4.60 8.15 4.99
N GLU A 73 5.02 7.50 6.07
CA GLU A 73 4.14 7.02 7.13
C GLU A 73 3.41 8.17 7.85
N GLU A 74 4.10 9.28 8.13
CA GLU A 74 3.50 10.41 8.83
C GLU A 74 2.51 11.17 7.94
N ALA A 75 2.85 11.37 6.67
CA ALA A 75 1.93 11.98 5.72
C ALA A 75 0.73 11.08 5.44
N LEU A 76 0.94 9.76 5.35
CA LEU A 76 -0.14 8.80 5.19
C LEU A 76 -1.07 8.81 6.41
N ASP A 77 -0.54 8.82 7.64
CA ASP A 77 -1.37 8.83 8.87
C ASP A 77 -2.22 10.12 8.96
N ARG A 78 -1.67 11.26 8.52
CA ARG A 78 -2.41 12.52 8.39
C ARG A 78 -3.54 12.44 7.36
N ILE A 79 -3.31 11.82 6.20
CA ILE A 79 -4.33 11.65 5.16
C ILE A 79 -5.41 10.67 5.61
N LEU A 80 -5.05 9.56 6.24
CA LEU A 80 -6.01 8.58 6.75
C LEU A 80 -6.97 9.19 7.78
N ARG A 81 -6.50 10.16 8.58
CA ARG A 81 -7.33 10.90 9.55
C ARG A 81 -8.21 11.97 8.92
N THR A 82 -7.76 12.60 7.84
CA THR A 82 -8.44 13.75 7.21
C THR A 82 -9.41 13.31 6.11
N GLY A 83 -9.21 12.11 5.56
CA GLY A 83 -9.93 11.58 4.42
C GLY A 83 -9.02 11.47 3.19
N VAL A 84 -9.14 10.35 2.49
CA VAL A 84 -8.34 10.08 1.28
C VAL A 84 -8.98 10.77 0.09
N GLU A 85 -8.24 11.64 -0.58
CA GLU A 85 -8.71 12.29 -1.81
C GLU A 85 -8.75 11.31 -2.98
N ILE A 86 -9.90 11.25 -3.65
CA ILE A 86 -10.14 10.37 -4.80
C ILE A 86 -10.15 11.23 -6.06
N ILE A 87 -9.16 11.03 -6.92
CA ILE A 87 -9.00 11.75 -8.18
C ILE A 87 -9.54 10.89 -9.33
N GLU A 88 -10.33 11.49 -10.22
CA GLU A 88 -10.77 10.84 -11.46
C GLU A 88 -9.67 11.00 -12.51
N GLY A 89 -9.09 9.89 -12.96
CA GLY A 89 -8.06 9.91 -14.01
C GLY A 89 -8.65 10.10 -15.41
N LYS A 90 -7.82 10.00 -16.46
CA LYS A 90 -8.28 9.98 -17.85
C LYS A 90 -9.06 8.68 -18.13
N GLY A 91 -10.35 8.69 -17.81
CA GLY A 91 -11.28 7.55 -17.87
C GLY A 91 -12.10 7.43 -16.58
N LYS A 92 -13.12 6.56 -16.55
CA LYS A 92 -13.97 6.32 -15.35
C LYS A 92 -13.23 5.66 -14.16
N GLN A 93 -11.89 5.77 -14.09
CA GLN A 93 -11.07 5.16 -13.05
C GLN A 93 -10.79 6.20 -11.95
N ARG A 94 -11.06 5.79 -10.70
CA ARG A 94 -10.89 6.58 -9.49
C ARG A 94 -9.61 6.13 -8.79
N TYR A 95 -8.67 7.04 -8.56
CA TYR A 95 -7.39 6.75 -7.92
C TYR A 95 -7.29 7.45 -6.57
N ALA A 96 -6.68 6.78 -5.60
CA ALA A 96 -6.24 7.36 -4.34
C ALA A 96 -4.72 7.54 -4.39
N LEU A 97 -4.23 8.74 -4.03
CA LEU A 97 -2.80 9.00 -3.98
C LEU A 97 -2.23 8.56 -2.63
N ILE A 98 -1.13 7.82 -2.67
CA ILE A 98 -0.39 7.39 -1.49
C ILE A 98 0.90 8.21 -1.44
N PRO A 99 1.14 9.00 -0.37
CA PRO A 99 2.38 9.76 -0.23
C PRO A 99 3.58 8.84 -0.19
N VAL A 100 4.59 9.20 -0.99
CA VAL A 100 5.86 8.49 -1.03
C VAL A 100 7.03 9.46 -0.92
N MET A 101 8.06 9.08 -0.18
CA MET A 101 9.38 9.69 -0.14
C MET A 101 10.32 8.93 -1.08
N ASN A 102 11.15 9.66 -1.81
CA ASN A 102 12.28 9.06 -2.49
C ASN A 102 13.47 9.03 -1.53
N ASP A 103 14.27 7.97 -1.55
CA ASP A 103 15.53 7.89 -0.81
C ASP A 103 16.62 8.78 -1.44
N CYS A 104 16.31 10.06 -1.70
CA CYS A 104 17.26 11.04 -2.22
C CYS A 104 18.04 11.71 -1.08
N THR A 105 18.81 10.96 -0.29
CA THR A 105 20.03 11.46 0.38
C THR A 105 20.58 10.42 1.37
N LYS A 106 21.62 9.70 0.96
CA LYS A 106 22.74 9.40 1.86
C LYS A 106 24.05 9.63 1.11
N ASP A 107 24.36 10.91 0.90
CA ASP A 107 25.71 11.38 1.06
C ASP A 107 25.69 12.48 2.13
N LYS A 108 26.40 12.21 3.23
CA LYS A 108 26.85 13.10 4.31
C LYS A 108 26.03 13.17 5.62
N ILE A 109 26.47 12.33 6.57
CA ILE A 109 26.81 12.63 7.98
C ILE A 109 25.71 13.29 8.83
N THR A 110 25.18 12.52 9.79
CA THR A 110 25.36 12.81 11.23
C THR A 110 25.16 11.51 12.02
N ASP A 111 26.24 10.75 12.22
CA ASP A 111 26.34 9.90 13.39
C ASP A 111 26.56 10.84 14.58
N LYS A 112 25.55 10.99 15.43
CA LYS A 112 25.71 11.52 16.78
C LYS A 112 25.74 10.33 17.73
N ASP A 113 26.93 9.78 17.91
CA ASP A 113 27.34 9.26 19.21
C ASP A 113 28.50 10.12 19.73
N PRO A 114 28.52 10.45 21.03
CA PRO A 114 29.49 11.37 21.61
C PRO A 114 30.70 10.58 22.11
N ASP A 115 31.91 10.86 21.60
CA ASP A 115 33.11 11.05 22.43
C ASP A 115 34.42 11.24 21.61
N ILE A 116 34.99 12.46 21.75
CA ILE A 116 36.44 12.81 21.72
C ILE A 116 37.12 12.95 20.31
N PRO A 117 38.13 13.84 20.11
CA PRO A 117 38.08 15.29 20.03
C PRO A 117 38.59 15.87 18.68
N VAL A 118 38.22 17.12 18.45
CA VAL A 118 38.76 18.14 17.52
C VAL A 118 40.18 17.86 16.95
N THR A 119 40.30 17.76 15.62
CA THR A 119 41.44 18.36 14.91
C THR A 119 40.99 19.09 13.64
N SER A 120 40.99 20.41 13.74
CA SER A 120 40.78 21.37 12.66
C SER A 120 41.75 21.12 11.50
N LYS A 121 41.27 20.69 10.35
CA LYS A 121 42.03 20.77 9.08
C LYS A 121 41.34 21.73 8.12
N ASN A 122 41.87 22.95 8.13
CA ASN A 122 41.59 24.06 7.23
C ASN A 122 41.24 23.60 5.81
N THR A 123 40.02 23.89 5.37
CA THR A 123 39.58 23.73 3.99
C THR A 123 40.30 24.74 3.11
N LYS A 124 41.49 24.36 2.61
CA LYS A 124 42.11 25.07 1.49
C LYS A 124 41.14 25.01 0.31
N LYS A 125 40.50 26.14 0.00
CA LYS A 125 39.65 26.31 -1.19
C LYS A 125 40.48 25.90 -2.40
N LYS A 126 40.23 24.70 -2.95
CA LYS A 126 40.91 24.21 -4.15
C LYS A 126 40.66 25.24 -5.26
N LYS A 127 41.72 25.84 -5.79
CA LYS A 127 41.64 26.73 -6.97
C LYS A 127 40.86 25.98 -8.05
N LYS A 128 39.87 26.66 -8.64
CA LYS A 128 39.11 26.12 -9.77
C LYS A 128 40.10 25.93 -10.92
N ASN A 129 40.45 24.68 -11.22
CA ASN A 129 41.37 24.36 -12.31
C ASN A 129 40.69 24.69 -13.63
N LYS A 130 41.20 25.70 -14.35
CA LYS A 130 40.80 26.05 -15.73
C LYS A 130 41.44 25.09 -16.74
N ILE A 131 41.41 23.80 -16.46
CA ILE A 131 41.93 22.78 -17.38
C ILE A 131 40.88 22.46 -18.43
N ALA A 132 41.28 22.37 -19.69
CA ALA A 132 40.44 21.84 -20.77
C ALA A 132 40.52 20.30 -20.74
N CYS A 133 39.38 19.64 -20.89
CA CYS A 133 39.28 18.20 -20.95
C CYS A 133 39.85 17.65 -22.26
N SER A 134 40.74 16.66 -22.24
CA SER A 134 41.29 16.09 -23.48
C SER A 134 40.31 15.25 -24.30
N TYR A 135 39.09 15.00 -23.80
CA TYR A 135 38.04 14.29 -24.54
C TYR A 135 37.06 15.26 -25.21
N CYS A 136 36.38 16.11 -24.42
CA CYS A 136 35.37 17.02 -24.95
C CYS A 136 35.84 18.48 -25.11
N HIS A 137 37.07 18.79 -24.72
CA HIS A 137 37.68 20.13 -24.79
C HIS A 137 36.98 21.22 -23.96
N GLU A 138 36.02 20.85 -23.10
CA GLU A 138 35.38 21.78 -22.17
C GLU A 138 36.22 22.00 -20.91
N ILE A 139 36.06 23.17 -20.29
CA ILE A 139 36.87 23.60 -19.15
C ILE A 139 36.23 23.14 -17.84
N GLY A 140 37.05 22.75 -16.88
CA GLY A 140 36.62 22.51 -15.49
C GLY A 140 36.56 21.04 -15.07
N HIS A 141 36.94 20.11 -15.95
CA HIS A 141 37.04 18.69 -15.64
C HIS A 141 38.21 18.02 -16.38
N THR A 142 38.63 16.84 -15.89
CA THR A 142 39.64 15.99 -16.54
C THR A 142 38.98 14.93 -17.41
N ARG A 143 39.71 14.32 -18.36
CA ARG A 143 39.24 13.17 -19.17
C ARG A 143 38.63 12.05 -18.32
N ALA A 144 39.20 11.78 -17.15
CA ALA A 144 38.68 10.77 -16.22
C ALA A 144 37.25 11.06 -15.75
N LYS A 145 36.92 12.34 -15.52
CA LYS A 145 35.61 12.82 -15.02
C LYS A 145 34.75 13.49 -16.11
N CYS A 146 34.98 13.16 -17.37
CA CYS A 146 34.20 13.71 -18.47
C CYS A 146 32.87 12.96 -18.59
N GLU A 147 31.74 13.66 -18.40
CA GLU A 147 30.40 13.07 -18.56
C GLU A 147 30.20 12.52 -19.98
N LYS A 148 30.59 13.27 -21.01
CA LYS A 148 30.46 12.82 -22.41
C LYS A 148 31.19 11.50 -22.68
N ARG A 149 32.33 11.26 -22.02
CA ARG A 149 33.09 9.99 -22.10
C ARG A 149 32.39 8.86 -21.35
N LEU A 150 31.77 9.17 -20.21
CA LEU A 150 31.04 8.19 -19.40
C LEU A 150 29.73 7.77 -20.06
N LEU A 151 29.06 8.69 -20.76
CA LEU A 151 27.84 8.40 -21.51
C LEU A 151 28.11 7.64 -22.82
N ASN A 152 29.22 7.93 -23.51
CA ASN A 152 29.61 7.23 -24.74
C ASN A 152 31.06 6.72 -24.65
N PRO A 153 31.29 5.52 -24.10
CA PRO A 153 32.58 4.85 -24.18
C PRO A 153 32.78 4.28 -25.59
N MET A 154 32.97 5.16 -26.57
CA MET A 154 33.49 4.76 -27.87
C MET A 154 35.01 4.58 -27.74
N ASN A 155 35.47 3.38 -28.13
CA ASN A 155 36.88 2.97 -28.20
C ASN A 155 37.75 4.00 -28.94
#